data_AF-E7N8D6-F1
#
_entry.id   AF-E7N8D6-F1
#
_cell.length_a   1.000
_cell.length_b   1.000
_cell.length_c   1.000
_cell.angle_alpha   90.00
_cell.angle_beta   90.00
_cell.angle_gamma   90.00
#
_symmetry.space_group_name_H-M   'P 1'
#
loop_
_entity.id
_entity.type
_entity.pdbx_description
1 polymer ?
#
loop_
_entity_poly.entity_id
_entity_poly.type
_entity_poly.pdbx_seq_one_letter_code
_entity_poly.pdbx_strand_id
1 'polypeptide(L)'
;MWTPSRWLRDLDVLRALSGDQKLNYLGFSYGTYLGAIYAELFPANTGRMVLDGAVDPTLSLGGRATGQAKGFETSLRTYVEQCQSGQAVQEGQGCPLTGDADAGVQQIRALITSADQTPLKTADPNVTVDGRTIRSVVRRFLYSSEYWPLLTYALDQAITQKDGSYVQVLYGRATAGSSTPTFYAVNCQDIPVQGDVTSWEKEYRQNLQSSPTFGASLSNQDARCQAWGHSGTREPAPIHAKGAAPILVVGTTGDPATPYAWAQALAEQLESGQLLTWEGDGHTAYGRSNDCVKKAVDTYLLNGTMPDKGLTC
;
A
#
# COMPACT_ATOMS: atom_id res chain seq x y z
N MET A 1 3.05 -9.42 25.59
CA MET A 1 3.26 -8.10 24.98
C MET A 1 4.12 -8.28 23.75
N TRP A 2 3.54 -7.99 22.59
CA TRP A 2 4.16 -8.10 21.28
C TRP A 2 5.07 -6.89 21.07
N THR A 3 6.19 -7.01 20.38
CA THR A 3 7.05 -5.89 19.93
C THR A 3 7.67 -6.32 18.61
N PRO A 4 8.03 -5.42 17.68
CA PRO A 4 8.64 -5.82 16.41
C PRO A 4 9.90 -6.66 16.66
N SER A 5 10.65 -6.35 17.73
CA SER A 5 11.81 -7.10 18.17
C SER A 5 11.56 -8.55 18.61
N ARG A 6 10.32 -8.95 18.96
CA ARG A 6 10.00 -10.35 19.28
C ARG A 6 9.73 -11.16 18.02
N TRP A 7 8.90 -10.63 17.11
CA TRP A 7 8.63 -11.28 15.81
C TRP A 7 9.90 -11.58 15.02
N LEU A 8 10.86 -10.65 15.04
CA LEU A 8 12.12 -10.81 14.33
C LEU A 8 13.05 -11.85 14.97
N ARG A 9 12.96 -12.03 16.29
CA ARG A 9 13.65 -13.13 16.99
C ARG A 9 12.98 -14.47 16.65
N ASP A 10 11.66 -14.51 16.59
CA ASP A 10 10.93 -15.71 16.17
C ASP A 10 11.31 -16.09 14.73
N LEU A 11 11.44 -15.11 13.83
CA LEU A 11 11.91 -15.33 12.46
C LEU A 11 13.35 -15.87 12.42
N ASP A 12 14.26 -15.37 13.28
CA ASP A 12 15.62 -15.90 13.36
C ASP A 12 15.67 -17.33 13.93
N VAL A 13 14.77 -17.66 14.88
CA VAL A 13 14.60 -19.02 15.39
C VAL A 13 14.07 -19.94 14.29
N LEU A 14 13.07 -19.52 13.51
CA LEU A 14 12.54 -20.30 12.40
C LEU A 14 13.60 -20.56 11.32
N ARG A 15 14.42 -19.56 10.99
CA ARG A 15 15.59 -19.73 10.12
C ARG A 15 16.50 -20.83 10.66
N ALA A 16 16.89 -20.75 11.93
CA ALA A 16 17.80 -21.72 12.55
C ALA A 16 17.21 -23.13 12.58
N LEU A 17 15.91 -23.28 12.92
CA LEU A 17 15.21 -24.56 12.96
C LEU A 17 15.03 -25.19 11.57
N SER A 18 14.99 -24.38 10.51
CA SER A 18 14.93 -24.85 9.13
C SER A 18 16.29 -25.36 8.62
N GLY A 19 17.35 -25.22 9.41
CA GLY A 19 18.72 -25.62 9.05
C GLY A 19 19.47 -24.57 8.23
N ASP A 20 18.87 -23.40 7.98
CA ASP A 20 19.46 -22.36 7.15
C ASP A 20 20.45 -21.51 7.96
N GLN A 21 21.66 -21.33 7.44
CA GLN A 21 22.66 -20.43 8.06
C GLN A 21 22.30 -18.96 7.89
N LYS A 22 21.56 -18.62 6.82
CA LYS A 22 21.18 -17.26 6.45
C LYS A 22 19.70 -17.24 6.07
N LEU A 23 18.98 -16.19 6.41
CA LEU A 23 17.61 -15.99 5.99
C LEU A 23 17.58 -15.42 4.57
N ASN A 24 17.04 -16.18 3.62
CA ASN A 24 16.56 -15.63 2.36
C ASN A 24 15.12 -15.16 2.58
N TYR A 25 14.81 -13.90 2.23
CA TYR A 25 13.56 -13.25 2.61
C TYR A 25 12.98 -12.47 1.43
N LEU A 26 11.68 -12.62 1.22
CA LEU A 26 10.90 -11.76 0.33
C LEU A 26 9.82 -11.10 1.18
N GLY A 27 9.97 -9.79 1.37
CA GLY A 27 9.02 -8.97 2.10
C GLY A 27 8.24 -8.10 1.14
N PHE A 28 6.93 -8.06 1.31
CA PHE A 28 6.05 -7.12 0.61
C PHE A 28 5.48 -6.11 1.59
N SER A 29 5.35 -4.84 1.18
CA SER A 29 4.65 -3.82 1.97
C SER A 29 5.24 -3.70 3.39
N TYR A 30 4.44 -3.80 4.45
CA TYR A 30 4.92 -3.87 5.83
C TYR A 30 6.00 -4.95 6.07
N GLY A 31 6.02 -6.04 5.30
CA GLY A 31 7.11 -7.03 5.32
C GLY A 31 8.47 -6.43 4.98
N THR A 32 8.56 -5.36 4.20
CA THR A 32 9.83 -4.69 3.93
C THR A 32 10.42 -4.03 5.19
N TYR A 33 9.54 -3.45 6.03
CA TYR A 33 9.94 -2.86 7.31
C TYR A 33 10.47 -3.95 8.26
N LEU A 34 9.81 -5.11 8.30
CA LEU A 34 10.30 -6.26 9.06
C LEU A 34 11.65 -6.77 8.53
N GLY A 35 11.79 -6.93 7.20
CA GLY A 35 13.03 -7.36 6.56
C GLY A 35 14.20 -6.42 6.83
N ALA A 36 13.97 -5.11 6.75
CA ALA A 36 14.99 -4.10 7.06
C ALA A 36 15.43 -4.18 8.53
N ILE A 37 14.49 -4.26 9.48
CA ILE A 37 14.85 -4.38 10.91
C ILE A 37 15.53 -5.74 11.19
N TYR A 38 15.11 -6.83 10.54
CA TYR A 38 15.81 -8.10 10.66
C TYR A 38 17.29 -7.94 10.25
N ALA A 39 17.54 -7.29 9.11
CA ALA A 39 18.88 -7.07 8.62
C ALA A 39 19.72 -6.14 9.53
N GLU A 40 19.09 -5.19 10.22
CA GLU A 40 19.73 -4.36 11.26
C GLU A 40 20.12 -5.17 12.50
N LEU A 41 19.22 -6.03 12.99
CA LEU A 41 19.41 -6.79 14.22
C LEU A 41 20.31 -8.02 14.04
N PHE A 42 20.24 -8.65 12.87
CA PHE A 42 20.93 -9.90 12.55
C PHE A 42 21.68 -9.82 11.21
N PRO A 43 22.55 -8.82 10.98
CA PRO A 43 23.22 -8.64 9.69
C PRO A 43 24.03 -9.87 9.28
N ALA A 44 24.63 -10.55 10.26
CA ALA A 44 25.37 -11.80 10.05
C ALA A 44 24.48 -13.00 9.69
N ASN A 45 23.15 -12.91 9.81
CA ASN A 45 22.20 -13.94 9.40
C ASN A 45 21.44 -13.54 8.12
N THR A 46 21.73 -12.39 7.52
CA THR A 46 21.08 -11.93 6.30
C THR A 46 21.62 -12.67 5.07
N GLY A 47 20.72 -13.34 4.34
CA GLY A 47 20.96 -13.95 3.03
C GLY A 47 20.45 -13.06 1.90
N ARG A 48 19.81 -13.66 0.90
CA ARG A 48 19.22 -12.93 -0.23
C ARG A 48 17.88 -12.31 0.19
N MET A 49 17.80 -10.99 0.25
CA MET A 49 16.60 -10.27 0.68
C MET A 49 16.05 -9.37 -0.40
N VAL A 50 14.75 -9.50 -0.67
CA VAL A 50 13.99 -8.65 -1.59
C VAL A 50 12.90 -7.94 -0.80
N LEU A 51 12.86 -6.61 -0.91
CA LEU A 51 11.93 -5.74 -0.21
C LEU A 51 11.08 -4.99 -1.26
N ASP A 52 9.88 -5.47 -1.55
CA ASP A 52 9.02 -4.96 -2.63
C ASP A 52 7.82 -4.17 -2.10
N GLY A 53 7.64 -2.93 -2.58
CA GLY A 53 6.70 -1.98 -2.00
C GLY A 53 7.21 -1.49 -0.65
N ALA A 54 8.33 -0.76 -0.68
CA ALA A 54 9.11 -0.43 0.50
C ALA A 54 8.45 0.59 1.43
N VAL A 55 8.39 0.25 2.72
CA VAL A 55 8.09 1.16 3.82
C VAL A 55 9.36 1.84 4.31
N ASP A 56 9.36 3.18 4.34
CA ASP A 56 10.44 3.99 4.91
C ASP A 56 10.40 3.93 6.47
N PRO A 57 11.46 3.41 7.13
CA PRO A 57 11.50 3.25 8.58
C PRO A 57 11.70 4.57 9.34
N THR A 58 11.95 5.68 8.64
CA THR A 58 12.09 7.03 9.21
C THR A 58 10.75 7.74 9.42
N LEU A 59 9.67 7.24 8.82
CA LEU A 59 8.36 7.89 8.88
C LEU A 59 7.57 7.50 10.14
N SER A 60 7.02 8.52 10.81
CA SER A 60 6.01 8.36 11.87
C SER A 60 4.69 7.82 11.33
N LEU A 61 3.77 7.44 12.23
CA LEU A 61 2.41 7.01 11.86
C LEU A 61 1.70 8.06 11.00
N GLY A 62 1.68 9.31 11.45
CA GLY A 62 1.15 10.44 10.70
C GLY A 62 1.85 10.71 9.36
N GLY A 63 3.18 10.56 9.31
CA GLY A 63 3.96 10.66 8.07
C GLY A 63 3.55 9.60 7.05
N ARG A 64 3.40 8.34 7.50
CA ARG A 64 2.92 7.23 6.66
C ARG A 64 1.48 7.44 6.19
N ALA A 65 0.61 7.96 7.06
CA ALA A 65 -0.78 8.26 6.74
C ALA A 65 -0.87 9.33 5.63
N THR A 66 -0.09 10.40 5.77
CA THR A 66 -0.02 11.51 4.82
C THR A 66 0.51 11.05 3.46
N GLY A 67 1.58 10.26 3.45
CA GLY A 67 2.15 9.71 2.21
C GLY A 67 1.17 8.79 1.47
N GLN A 68 0.51 7.88 2.19
CA GLN A 68 -0.53 7.02 1.61
C GLN A 68 -1.72 7.81 1.08
N ALA A 69 -2.22 8.81 1.82
CA ALA A 69 -3.34 9.62 1.37
C ALA A 69 -3.04 10.28 0.01
N LYS A 70 -1.86 10.88 -0.13
CA LYS A 70 -1.40 11.46 -1.41
C LYS A 70 -1.20 10.40 -2.50
N GLY A 71 -0.63 9.25 -2.15
CA GLY A 71 -0.42 8.14 -3.09
C GLY A 71 -1.73 7.64 -3.68
N PHE A 72 -2.73 7.36 -2.84
CA PHE A 72 -4.07 6.96 -3.31
C PHE A 72 -4.78 8.06 -4.10
N GLU A 73 -4.64 9.32 -3.73
CA GLU A 73 -5.24 10.42 -4.51
C GLU A 73 -4.63 10.52 -5.92
N THR A 74 -3.32 10.37 -6.02
CA THR A 74 -2.59 10.37 -7.29
C THR A 74 -2.96 9.16 -8.15
N SER A 75 -3.03 7.98 -7.53
CA SER A 75 -3.43 6.75 -8.21
C SER A 75 -4.89 6.80 -8.68
N LEU A 76 -5.79 7.43 -7.92
CA LEU A 76 -7.17 7.66 -8.36
C LEU A 76 -7.21 8.53 -9.63
N ARG A 77 -6.44 9.62 -9.66
CA ARG A 77 -6.35 10.48 -10.84
C ARG A 77 -5.79 9.71 -12.05
N THR A 78 -4.76 8.90 -11.83
CA THR A 78 -4.16 8.04 -12.87
C THR A 78 -5.15 7.00 -13.39
N TYR A 79 -5.92 6.37 -12.50
CA TYR A 79 -7.00 5.46 -12.87
C TYR A 79 -8.04 6.16 -13.77
N VAL A 80 -8.43 7.40 -13.44
CA VAL A 80 -9.38 8.16 -14.25
C VAL A 80 -8.81 8.43 -15.65
N GLU A 81 -7.53 8.83 -15.75
CA GLU A 81 -6.86 9.04 -17.03
C GLU A 81 -6.81 7.76 -17.88
N GLN A 82 -6.49 6.62 -17.25
CA GLN A 82 -6.49 5.33 -17.93
C GLN A 82 -7.89 4.85 -18.32
N CYS A 83 -8.91 5.14 -17.50
CA CYS A 83 -10.30 4.88 -17.85
C CYS A 83 -10.67 5.68 -19.11
N GLN A 84 -10.46 6.99 -19.09
CA GLN A 84 -10.84 7.90 -20.19
C GLN A 84 -10.08 7.64 -21.50
N SER A 85 -8.85 7.14 -21.42
CA SER A 85 -8.06 6.72 -22.59
C SER A 85 -8.38 5.29 -23.08
N GLY A 86 -9.21 4.54 -22.36
CA GLY A 86 -9.59 3.17 -22.70
C GLY A 86 -8.58 2.10 -22.28
N GLN A 87 -7.59 2.44 -21.44
CA GLN A 87 -6.62 1.48 -20.91
C GLN A 87 -7.14 0.71 -19.68
N ALA A 88 -8.04 1.32 -18.92
CA ALA A 88 -8.64 0.72 -17.73
C ALA A 88 -10.07 0.19 -17.96
N VAL A 89 -10.43 -0.19 -19.18
CA VAL A 89 -11.78 -0.70 -19.53
C VAL A 89 -11.71 -2.10 -20.11
N GLN A 90 -12.82 -2.86 -20.04
CA GLN A 90 -12.93 -4.13 -20.76
C GLN A 90 -13.14 -3.90 -22.26
N GLU A 91 -12.87 -4.92 -23.07
CA GLU A 91 -13.19 -4.88 -24.50
C GLU A 91 -14.69 -4.61 -24.72
N GLY A 92 -15.00 -3.60 -25.55
CA GLY A 92 -16.38 -3.17 -25.81
C GLY A 92 -17.01 -2.29 -24.72
N GLN A 93 -16.28 -1.95 -23.66
CA GLN A 93 -16.73 -1.06 -22.61
C GLN A 93 -16.17 0.37 -22.80
N GLY A 94 -17.00 1.38 -22.56
CA GLY A 94 -16.55 2.77 -22.44
C GLY A 94 -16.31 3.20 -20.99
N CYS A 95 -15.50 4.23 -20.78
CA CYS A 95 -15.37 4.86 -19.47
C CYS A 95 -16.61 5.72 -19.17
N PRO A 96 -17.27 5.54 -18.01
CA PRO A 96 -18.45 6.34 -17.64
C PRO A 96 -18.09 7.77 -17.19
N LEU A 97 -16.80 8.06 -16.99
CA LEU A 97 -16.32 9.34 -16.49
C LEU A 97 -16.03 10.29 -17.66
N THR A 98 -16.59 11.49 -17.59
CA THR A 98 -16.49 12.49 -18.67
C THR A 98 -15.62 13.68 -18.30
N GLY A 99 -15.22 14.48 -19.30
CA GLY A 99 -14.35 15.64 -19.09
C GLY A 99 -12.87 15.27 -19.00
N ASP A 100 -12.08 16.09 -18.31
CA ASP A 100 -10.69 15.79 -17.98
C ASP A 100 -10.57 14.89 -16.73
N ALA A 101 -9.33 14.58 -16.34
CA ALA A 101 -9.05 13.72 -15.20
C ALA A 101 -9.64 14.26 -13.89
N ASP A 102 -9.56 15.58 -13.67
CA ASP A 102 -10.03 16.20 -12.44
C ASP A 102 -11.56 16.16 -12.38
N ALA A 103 -12.24 16.41 -13.51
CA ALA A 103 -13.69 16.24 -13.62
C ALA A 103 -14.13 14.79 -13.38
N GLY A 104 -13.38 13.80 -13.87
CA GLY A 104 -13.64 12.39 -13.60
C GLY A 104 -13.45 12.00 -12.14
N VAL A 105 -12.41 12.51 -11.47
CA VAL A 105 -12.22 12.34 -10.02
C VAL A 105 -13.38 12.95 -9.23
N GLN A 106 -13.85 14.13 -9.63
CA GLN A 106 -15.00 14.77 -8.97
C GLN A 106 -16.30 13.99 -9.17
N GLN A 107 -16.52 13.34 -10.31
CA GLN A 107 -17.66 12.46 -10.53
C GLN A 107 -17.65 11.26 -9.55
N ILE A 108 -16.49 10.64 -9.31
CA ILE A 108 -16.36 9.56 -8.30
C ILE A 108 -16.65 10.09 -6.89
N ARG A 109 -16.15 11.28 -6.52
CA ARG A 109 -16.43 11.90 -5.22
C ARG A 109 -17.91 12.27 -5.04
N ALA A 110 -18.55 12.75 -6.11
CA ALA A 110 -19.97 13.06 -6.12
C ALA A 110 -20.81 11.78 -5.93
N LEU A 111 -20.42 10.67 -6.59
CA LEU A 111 -21.04 9.36 -6.39
C LEU A 111 -20.93 8.91 -4.92
N ILE A 112 -19.73 9.00 -4.33
CA ILE A 112 -19.50 8.66 -2.92
C ILE A 112 -20.40 9.51 -2.01
N THR A 113 -20.38 10.83 -2.18
CA THR A 113 -21.18 11.76 -1.36
C THR A 113 -22.67 11.50 -1.49
N SER A 114 -23.16 11.26 -2.72
CA SER A 114 -24.55 10.95 -2.98
C SER A 114 -24.97 9.63 -2.33
N ALA A 115 -24.12 8.60 -2.39
CA ALA A 115 -24.41 7.29 -1.81
C ALA A 115 -24.36 7.28 -0.28
N ASP A 116 -23.59 8.18 0.35
CA ASP A 116 -23.65 8.38 1.81
C ASP A 116 -25.00 8.96 2.27
N GLN A 117 -25.68 9.74 1.41
CA GLN A 117 -27.02 10.32 1.70
C GLN A 117 -28.16 9.40 1.28
N THR A 118 -28.01 8.72 0.14
CA THR A 118 -29.00 7.81 -0.44
C THR A 118 -28.28 6.60 -0.99
N PRO A 119 -28.11 5.55 -0.17
CA PRO A 119 -27.39 4.34 -0.58
C PRO A 119 -27.97 3.72 -1.85
N LEU A 120 -27.08 3.22 -2.71
CA LEU A 120 -27.47 2.53 -3.94
C LEU A 120 -28.15 1.20 -3.60
N LYS A 121 -29.20 0.87 -4.35
CA LYS A 121 -29.83 -0.44 -4.27
C LYS A 121 -28.93 -1.49 -4.91
N THR A 122 -29.10 -2.74 -4.52
CA THR A 122 -28.45 -3.88 -5.17
C THR A 122 -29.51 -4.91 -5.59
N ALA A 123 -29.07 -5.95 -6.30
CA ALA A 123 -29.90 -7.08 -6.68
C ALA A 123 -30.44 -7.85 -5.46
N ASP A 124 -29.76 -7.81 -4.32
CA ASP A 124 -30.32 -8.26 -3.04
C ASP A 124 -31.09 -7.08 -2.40
N PRO A 125 -32.42 -7.19 -2.23
CA PRO A 125 -33.23 -6.10 -1.68
C PRO A 125 -32.87 -5.74 -0.23
N ASN A 126 -32.12 -6.61 0.47
CA ASN A 126 -31.70 -6.38 1.86
C ASN A 126 -30.32 -5.74 1.98
N VAL A 127 -29.61 -5.55 0.86
CA VAL A 127 -28.25 -5.00 0.84
C VAL A 127 -28.24 -3.70 0.04
N THR A 128 -27.65 -2.67 0.63
CA THR A 128 -27.39 -1.39 -0.02
C THR A 128 -25.91 -1.05 0.02
N VAL A 129 -25.49 -0.17 -0.90
CA VAL A 129 -24.11 0.30 -1.02
C VAL A 129 -24.06 1.80 -0.72
N ASP A 130 -23.37 2.16 0.37
CA ASP A 130 -23.13 3.55 0.77
C ASP A 130 -21.81 4.09 0.20
N GLY A 131 -21.56 5.38 0.40
CA GLY A 131 -20.33 6.04 -0.08
C GLY A 131 -19.06 5.49 0.59
N ARG A 132 -19.14 5.07 1.86
CA ARG A 132 -18.03 4.36 2.53
C ARG A 132 -17.66 3.07 1.80
N THR A 133 -18.63 2.29 1.38
CA THR A 133 -18.44 1.03 0.63
C THR A 133 -17.80 1.30 -0.73
N ILE A 134 -18.33 2.27 -1.49
CA ILE A 134 -17.75 2.69 -2.78
C ILE A 134 -16.29 3.12 -2.62
N ARG A 135 -16.01 4.02 -1.68
CA ARG A 135 -14.64 4.49 -1.39
C ARG A 135 -13.70 3.36 -1.00
N SER A 136 -14.19 2.36 -0.26
CA SER A 136 -13.41 1.20 0.16
C SER A 136 -13.06 0.30 -1.03
N VAL A 137 -14.00 0.07 -1.94
CA VAL A 137 -13.79 -0.65 -3.20
C VAL A 137 -12.81 0.09 -4.08
N VAL A 138 -13.04 1.37 -4.35
CA VAL A 138 -12.12 2.21 -5.16
C VAL A 138 -10.71 2.12 -4.59
N ARG A 139 -10.52 2.42 -3.30
CA ARG A 139 -9.19 2.36 -2.66
C ARG A 139 -8.56 0.98 -2.79
N ARG A 140 -9.31 -0.10 -2.58
CA ARG A 140 -8.75 -1.47 -2.66
C ARG A 140 -8.31 -1.82 -4.07
N PHE A 141 -9.06 -1.41 -5.09
CA PHE A 141 -8.75 -1.72 -6.49
C PHE A 141 -7.58 -0.89 -7.03
N LEU A 142 -7.30 0.28 -6.44
CA LEU A 142 -6.08 1.04 -6.74
C LEU A 142 -4.79 0.30 -6.34
N TYR A 143 -4.85 -0.76 -5.53
CA TYR A 143 -3.66 -1.60 -5.24
C TYR A 143 -3.16 -2.40 -6.44
N SER A 144 -3.99 -2.69 -7.45
CA SER A 144 -3.53 -3.45 -8.62
C SER A 144 -4.28 -3.00 -9.87
N SER A 145 -3.54 -2.40 -10.80
CA SER A 145 -4.04 -1.89 -12.08
C SER A 145 -4.66 -2.96 -12.97
N GLU A 146 -4.27 -4.23 -12.80
CA GLU A 146 -4.85 -5.37 -13.51
C GLU A 146 -6.37 -5.50 -13.28
N TYR A 147 -6.89 -4.98 -12.16
CA TYR A 147 -8.31 -5.05 -11.82
C TYR A 147 -9.09 -3.77 -12.13
N TRP A 148 -8.45 -2.74 -12.69
CA TRP A 148 -9.12 -1.48 -13.00
C TRP A 148 -10.29 -1.62 -13.98
N PRO A 149 -10.27 -2.51 -14.99
CA PRO A 149 -11.45 -2.80 -15.82
C PRO A 149 -12.68 -3.24 -15.02
N LEU A 150 -12.49 -4.04 -13.96
CA LEU A 150 -13.60 -4.44 -13.07
C LEU A 150 -14.12 -3.26 -12.26
N LEU A 151 -13.23 -2.37 -11.80
CA LEU A 151 -13.62 -1.15 -11.11
C LEU A 151 -14.41 -0.22 -12.04
N THR A 152 -13.96 -0.05 -13.29
CA THR A 152 -14.66 0.75 -14.28
C THR A 152 -16.05 0.22 -14.56
N TYR A 153 -16.19 -1.10 -14.68
CA TYR A 153 -17.51 -1.73 -14.82
C TYR A 153 -18.42 -1.45 -13.62
N ALA A 154 -17.93 -1.63 -12.39
CA ALA A 154 -18.73 -1.35 -11.20
C ALA A 154 -19.13 0.14 -11.09
N LEU A 155 -18.22 1.06 -11.45
CA LEU A 155 -18.51 2.50 -11.45
C LEU A 155 -19.48 2.88 -12.55
N ASP A 156 -19.42 2.27 -13.72
CA ASP A 156 -20.38 2.50 -14.79
C ASP A 156 -21.80 2.15 -14.33
N GLN A 157 -22.02 0.95 -13.80
CA GLN A 157 -23.34 0.55 -13.28
C GLN A 157 -23.83 1.49 -12.16
N ALA A 158 -22.95 1.87 -11.25
CA ALA A 158 -23.30 2.78 -10.16
C ALA A 158 -23.64 4.20 -10.64
N ILE A 159 -22.94 4.71 -11.66
CA ILE A 159 -23.12 6.06 -12.19
C ILE A 159 -24.36 6.12 -13.08
N THR A 160 -24.48 5.21 -14.04
CA THR A 160 -25.47 5.28 -15.14
C THR A 160 -26.80 4.65 -14.76
N GLN A 161 -26.78 3.54 -14.01
CA GLN A 161 -27.99 2.78 -13.65
C GLN A 161 -28.41 2.95 -12.19
N LYS A 162 -27.58 3.60 -11.36
CA LYS A 162 -27.78 3.70 -9.90
C LYS A 162 -27.85 2.33 -9.23
N ASP A 163 -27.14 1.36 -9.78
CA ASP A 163 -27.05 -0.01 -9.27
C ASP A 163 -25.72 -0.25 -8.55
N GLY A 164 -25.79 -0.57 -7.27
CA GLY A 164 -24.64 -0.89 -6.42
C GLY A 164 -24.22 -2.35 -6.44
N SER A 165 -24.91 -3.23 -7.18
CA SER A 165 -24.70 -4.69 -7.14
C SER A 165 -23.25 -5.09 -7.38
N TYR A 166 -22.61 -4.52 -8.41
CA TYR A 166 -21.22 -4.85 -8.70
C TYR A 166 -20.26 -4.27 -7.68
N VAL A 167 -20.53 -3.06 -7.15
CA VAL A 167 -19.75 -2.53 -6.03
C VAL A 167 -19.83 -3.46 -4.82
N GLN A 168 -21.01 -4.02 -4.52
CA GLN A 168 -21.19 -4.96 -3.41
C GLN A 168 -20.39 -6.26 -3.63
N VAL A 169 -20.37 -6.81 -4.84
CA VAL A 169 -19.55 -7.98 -5.18
C VAL A 169 -18.06 -7.68 -4.98
N LEU A 170 -17.59 -6.52 -5.47
CA LEU A 170 -16.20 -6.11 -5.29
C LEU A 170 -15.87 -5.84 -3.83
N TYR A 171 -16.82 -5.33 -3.04
CA TYR A 171 -16.63 -5.08 -1.61
C TYR A 171 -16.40 -6.37 -0.81
N GLY A 172 -17.17 -7.42 -1.09
CA GLY A 172 -16.96 -8.74 -0.49
C GLY A 172 -15.54 -9.28 -0.76
N ARG A 173 -15.05 -9.13 -2.01
CA ARG A 173 -13.68 -9.50 -2.37
C ARG A 173 -12.64 -8.59 -1.71
N ALA A 174 -12.93 -7.29 -1.62
CA ALA A 174 -12.03 -6.29 -1.07
C ALA A 174 -11.77 -6.47 0.42
N THR A 175 -12.74 -7.01 1.16
CA THR A 175 -12.70 -7.19 2.61
C THR A 175 -12.32 -8.60 3.04
N ALA A 176 -12.34 -9.58 2.13
CA ALA A 176 -11.93 -10.95 2.41
C ALA A 176 -10.49 -11.00 2.96
N GLY A 177 -10.31 -11.64 4.13
CA GLY A 177 -9.01 -11.81 4.77
C GLY A 177 -8.42 -10.56 5.43
N SER A 178 -9.10 -9.40 5.38
CA SER A 178 -8.62 -8.18 6.04
C SER A 178 -9.04 -8.13 7.51
N SER A 179 -8.08 -7.88 8.42
CA SER A 179 -8.34 -7.74 9.86
C SER A 179 -7.90 -6.37 10.37
N THR A 180 -8.86 -5.45 10.51
CA THR A 180 -8.64 -4.13 11.12
C THR A 180 -8.09 -4.21 12.55
N PRO A 181 -8.57 -5.10 13.44
CA PRO A 181 -7.99 -5.24 14.77
C PRO A 181 -6.53 -5.68 14.74
N THR A 182 -6.17 -6.63 13.87
CA THR A 182 -4.77 -7.07 13.72
C THR A 182 -3.89 -5.95 13.21
N PHE A 183 -4.37 -5.18 12.23
CA PHE A 183 -3.64 -4.03 11.69
C PHE A 183 -3.25 -3.03 12.79
N TYR A 184 -4.18 -2.63 13.65
CA TYR A 184 -3.87 -1.71 14.75
C TYR A 184 -3.06 -2.37 15.86
N ALA A 185 -3.34 -3.62 16.21
CA ALA A 185 -2.59 -4.34 17.22
C ALA A 185 -1.09 -4.41 16.88
N VAL A 186 -0.75 -4.57 15.59
CA VAL A 186 0.64 -4.59 15.11
C VAL A 186 1.21 -3.16 14.99
N ASN A 187 0.57 -2.28 14.23
CA ASN A 187 1.14 -0.96 13.93
C ASN A 187 1.32 -0.10 15.18
N CYS A 188 0.32 -0.10 16.07
CA CYS A 188 0.42 0.69 17.31
C CYS A 188 1.54 0.15 18.20
N GLN A 189 1.75 -1.16 18.22
CA GLN A 189 2.79 -1.77 19.03
C GLN A 189 4.20 -1.61 18.45
N ASP A 190 4.32 -1.28 17.16
CA ASP A 190 5.58 -1.15 16.45
C ASP A 190 6.11 0.27 16.39
N ILE A 191 5.21 1.25 16.29
CA ILE A 191 5.55 2.65 16.05
C ILE A 191 5.00 3.49 17.19
N PRO A 192 5.83 4.33 17.83
CA PRO A 192 5.36 5.21 18.89
C PRO A 192 4.32 6.19 18.37
N VAL A 193 3.35 6.50 19.23
CA VAL A 193 2.44 7.61 19.02
C VAL A 193 3.24 8.90 19.16
N GLN A 194 3.07 9.82 18.21
CA GLN A 194 3.70 11.14 18.25
C GLN A 194 2.64 12.24 18.19
N GLY A 195 2.89 13.32 18.94
CA GLY A 195 2.02 14.50 18.98
C GLY A 195 0.83 14.37 19.93
N ASP A 196 -0.14 15.26 19.72
CA ASP A 196 -1.36 15.41 20.49
C ASP A 196 -2.57 15.71 19.60
N VAL A 197 -3.76 15.84 20.21
CA VAL A 197 -5.02 16.15 19.52
C VAL A 197 -4.92 17.38 18.60
N THR A 198 -4.18 18.41 18.99
CA THR A 198 -4.02 19.63 18.19
C THR A 198 -3.22 19.32 16.92
N SER A 199 -2.10 18.59 17.07
CA SER A 199 -1.28 18.18 15.93
C SER A 199 -2.00 17.19 15.00
N TRP A 200 -2.77 16.25 15.55
CA TRP A 200 -3.53 15.27 14.76
C TRP A 200 -4.65 15.92 13.98
N GLU A 201 -5.37 16.89 14.58
CA GLU A 201 -6.41 17.66 13.87
C GLU A 201 -5.80 18.51 12.75
N LYS A 202 -4.60 19.07 12.96
CA LYS A 202 -3.88 19.80 11.91
C LYS A 202 -3.51 18.87 10.75
N GLU A 203 -2.93 17.70 11.03
CA GLU A 203 -2.61 16.69 10.02
C GLU A 203 -3.88 16.26 9.27
N TYR A 204 -4.95 15.95 9.99
CA TYR A 204 -6.23 15.56 9.42
C TYR A 204 -6.73 16.57 8.39
N ARG A 205 -6.72 17.87 8.72
CA ARG A 205 -7.14 18.94 7.80
C ARG A 205 -6.22 19.06 6.59
N GLN A 206 -4.91 18.92 6.78
CA GLN A 206 -3.94 18.92 5.67
C GLN A 206 -4.16 17.74 4.71
N ASN A 207 -4.48 16.57 5.27
CA ASN A 207 -4.80 15.37 4.48
C ASN A 207 -6.14 15.48 3.77
N LEU A 208 -7.15 16.14 4.36
CA LEU A 208 -8.40 16.45 3.64
C LEU A 208 -8.17 17.37 2.43
N GLN A 209 -7.27 18.34 2.55
CA GLN A 209 -6.98 19.26 1.46
C GLN A 209 -6.17 18.60 0.34
N SER A 210 -5.16 17.79 0.70
CA SER A 210 -4.25 17.17 -0.27
C SER A 210 -4.74 15.82 -0.80
N SER A 211 -5.64 15.14 -0.08
CA SER A 211 -6.36 13.95 -0.52
C SER A 211 -7.84 14.05 -0.14
N PRO A 212 -8.64 14.79 -0.91
CA PRO A 212 -10.06 14.95 -0.60
C PRO A 212 -10.87 13.64 -0.67
N THR A 213 -10.38 12.61 -1.39
CA THR A 213 -11.08 11.33 -1.49
C THR A 213 -10.78 10.41 -0.32
N PHE A 214 -9.51 10.32 0.08
CA PHE A 214 -9.04 9.29 1.03
C PHE A 214 -8.51 9.84 2.35
N GLY A 215 -8.17 11.12 2.42
CA GLY A 215 -7.55 11.77 3.58
C GLY A 215 -8.30 11.50 4.88
N ALA A 216 -9.64 11.61 4.88
CA ALA A 216 -10.45 11.32 6.06
C ALA A 216 -10.26 9.88 6.58
N SER A 217 -10.20 8.91 5.67
CA SER A 217 -10.14 7.48 6.00
C SER A 217 -8.74 7.02 6.44
N LEU A 218 -7.69 7.65 5.92
CA LEU A 218 -6.29 7.27 6.14
C LEU A 218 -5.61 8.05 7.27
N SER A 219 -6.16 9.18 7.69
CA SER A 219 -5.62 10.02 8.78
C SER A 219 -5.91 9.48 10.19
N ASN A 220 -5.43 10.21 11.21
CA ASN A 220 -5.67 9.96 12.64
C ASN A 220 -5.09 8.63 13.15
N GLN A 221 -3.99 8.16 12.55
CA GLN A 221 -3.34 6.91 12.96
C GLN A 221 -2.83 7.00 14.39
N ASP A 222 -2.14 8.10 14.73
CA ASP A 222 -1.66 8.37 16.10
C ASP A 222 -2.80 8.41 17.12
N ALA A 223 -3.91 9.09 16.81
CA ALA A 223 -5.08 9.13 17.70
C ALA A 223 -5.69 7.73 17.95
N ARG A 224 -5.76 6.89 16.91
CA ARG A 224 -6.24 5.50 17.02
C ARG A 224 -5.29 4.66 17.89
N CYS A 225 -3.98 4.82 17.70
CA CYS A 225 -2.98 4.11 18.50
C CYS A 225 -2.87 4.62 19.94
N GLN A 226 -3.11 5.91 20.18
CA GLN A 226 -3.25 6.45 21.53
C GLN A 226 -4.43 5.79 22.25
N ALA A 227 -5.58 5.68 21.56
CA ALA A 227 -6.77 5.03 22.12
C ALA A 227 -6.58 3.51 22.34
N TRP A 228 -5.69 2.87 21.56
CA TRP A 228 -5.30 1.46 21.77
C TRP A 228 -4.56 1.24 23.10
N GLY A 229 -3.95 2.29 23.66
CA GLY A 229 -3.35 2.29 25.00
C GLY A 229 -1.96 1.65 25.10
N HIS A 230 -1.40 1.17 23.98
CA HIS A 230 -0.05 0.62 23.91
C HIS A 230 0.64 1.10 22.64
N SER A 231 1.86 1.61 22.78
CA SER A 231 2.68 2.07 21.67
C SER A 231 4.05 1.39 21.62
N GLY A 232 4.64 1.34 20.43
CA GLY A 232 6.02 0.89 20.25
C GLY A 232 7.04 1.83 20.89
N THR A 233 8.23 1.31 21.18
CA THR A 233 9.34 2.10 21.77
C THR A 233 10.45 2.43 20.77
N ARG A 234 10.40 1.87 19.55
CA ARG A 234 11.39 2.18 18.50
C ARG A 234 10.95 3.44 17.78
N GLU A 235 11.67 4.53 18.01
CA GLU A 235 11.45 5.76 17.26
C GLU A 235 11.73 5.55 15.75
N PRO A 236 10.96 6.22 14.86
CA PRO A 236 11.28 6.25 13.45
C PRO A 236 12.71 6.77 13.21
N ALA A 237 13.50 5.97 12.50
CA ALA A 237 14.93 6.22 12.30
C ALA A 237 15.43 5.41 11.09
N PRO A 238 16.51 5.88 10.43
CA PRO A 238 17.13 5.15 9.35
C PRO A 238 17.55 3.74 9.75
N ILE A 239 17.56 2.83 8.78
CA ILE A 239 18.09 1.47 8.95
C ILE A 239 19.27 1.31 8.00
N HIS A 240 20.44 0.97 8.55
CA HIS A 240 21.67 0.85 7.77
C HIS A 240 22.01 -0.59 7.42
N ALA A 241 21.62 -1.55 8.27
CA ALA A 241 21.89 -2.97 8.13
C ALA A 241 23.38 -3.28 7.86
N LYS A 242 24.27 -2.62 8.63
CA LYS A 242 25.72 -2.72 8.44
C LYS A 242 26.20 -4.16 8.53
N GLY A 243 26.89 -4.62 7.48
CA GLY A 243 27.42 -5.99 7.38
C GLY A 243 26.41 -7.04 6.89
N ALA A 244 25.18 -6.64 6.54
CA ALA A 244 24.24 -7.51 5.84
C ALA A 244 24.69 -7.78 4.40
N ALA A 245 24.31 -8.94 3.86
CA ALA A 245 24.43 -9.22 2.42
C ALA A 245 23.64 -8.17 1.59
N PRO A 246 23.94 -7.99 0.29
CA PRO A 246 23.22 -7.03 -0.56
C PRO A 246 21.71 -7.24 -0.48
N ILE A 247 20.93 -6.15 -0.43
CA ILE A 247 19.46 -6.17 -0.31
C ILE A 247 18.87 -5.51 -1.55
N LEU A 248 17.99 -6.23 -2.24
CA LEU A 248 17.26 -5.69 -3.38
C LEU A 248 15.98 -5.00 -2.89
N VAL A 249 15.81 -3.72 -3.19
CA VAL A 249 14.60 -2.95 -2.91
C VAL A 249 13.86 -2.75 -4.23
N VAL A 250 12.57 -3.12 -4.29
CA VAL A 250 11.74 -2.94 -5.48
C VAL A 250 10.74 -1.82 -5.22
N GLY A 251 10.77 -0.80 -6.08
CA GLY A 251 9.89 0.36 -5.99
C GLY A 251 9.06 0.52 -7.25
N THR A 252 7.75 0.76 -7.08
CA THR A 252 6.82 1.02 -8.19
C THR A 252 6.52 2.52 -8.26
N THR A 253 6.65 3.12 -9.44
CA THR A 253 6.49 4.59 -9.62
C THR A 253 5.08 5.08 -9.26
N GLY A 254 4.04 4.31 -9.60
CA GLY A 254 2.64 4.56 -9.31
C GLY A 254 2.10 3.81 -8.09
N ASP A 255 2.93 3.47 -7.10
CA ASP A 255 2.49 2.79 -5.87
C ASP A 255 1.67 3.73 -4.96
N PRO A 256 0.39 3.44 -4.69
CA PRO A 256 -0.42 4.28 -3.81
C PRO A 256 -0.20 4.03 -2.32
N ALA A 257 0.27 2.83 -1.95
CA ALA A 257 0.34 2.38 -0.56
C ALA A 257 1.73 2.57 0.05
N THR A 258 2.76 2.36 -0.74
CA THR A 258 4.17 2.64 -0.39
C THR A 258 4.79 3.45 -1.51
N PRO A 259 4.58 4.79 -1.53
CA PRO A 259 5.02 5.65 -2.62
C PRO A 259 6.48 5.43 -3.00
N TYR A 260 6.80 5.52 -4.29
CA TYR A 260 8.13 5.22 -4.84
C TYR A 260 9.30 5.88 -4.08
N ALA A 261 9.11 7.12 -3.62
CA ALA A 261 10.10 7.84 -2.81
C ALA A 261 10.53 7.08 -1.54
N TRP A 262 9.67 6.24 -0.98
CA TRP A 262 9.99 5.40 0.19
C TRP A 262 10.92 4.25 -0.18
N ALA A 263 10.80 3.70 -1.40
CA ALA A 263 11.74 2.70 -1.92
C ALA A 263 13.10 3.31 -2.22
N GLN A 264 13.12 4.52 -2.79
CA GLN A 264 14.36 5.28 -2.97
C GLN A 264 15.03 5.54 -1.61
N ALA A 265 14.28 6.05 -0.64
CA ALA A 265 14.80 6.33 0.70
C ALA A 265 15.33 5.07 1.40
N LEU A 266 14.59 3.96 1.37
CA LEU A 266 15.05 2.71 2.02
C LEU A 266 16.30 2.16 1.33
N ALA A 267 16.37 2.18 0.00
CA ALA A 267 17.54 1.73 -0.74
C ALA A 267 18.79 2.58 -0.42
N GLU A 268 18.62 3.89 -0.24
CA GLU A 268 19.70 4.82 0.13
C GLU A 268 20.15 4.67 1.60
N GLN A 269 19.23 4.35 2.51
CA GLN A 269 19.53 4.18 3.93
C GLN A 269 20.40 2.93 4.20
N LEU A 270 20.12 1.84 3.48
CA LEU A 270 20.81 0.54 3.61
C LEU A 270 22.22 0.61 3.02
N GLU A 271 23.25 0.21 3.78
CA GLU A 271 24.65 0.23 3.34
C GLU A 271 24.88 -0.64 2.09
N SER A 272 24.10 -1.71 1.94
CA SER A 272 24.15 -2.65 0.83
C SER A 272 22.84 -2.72 0.03
N GLY A 273 22.02 -1.66 0.10
CA GLY A 273 20.77 -1.55 -0.65
C GLY A 273 20.98 -1.26 -2.14
N GLN A 274 20.11 -1.83 -2.98
CA GLN A 274 20.03 -1.45 -4.40
C GLN A 274 18.58 -1.39 -4.84
N LEU A 275 18.22 -0.30 -5.52
CA LEU A 275 16.88 -0.10 -6.08
C LEU A 275 16.74 -0.79 -7.45
N LEU A 276 15.64 -1.51 -7.61
CA LEU A 276 15.03 -1.91 -8.87
C LEU A 276 13.72 -1.13 -9.03
N THR A 277 13.57 -0.41 -10.14
CA THR A 277 12.37 0.38 -10.41
C THR A 277 11.42 -0.39 -11.32
N TRP A 278 10.13 -0.33 -11.02
CA TRP A 278 9.07 -0.66 -11.94
C TRP A 278 8.25 0.60 -12.30
N GLU A 279 8.27 0.97 -13.57
CA GLU A 279 7.41 1.99 -14.19
C GLU A 279 6.02 1.39 -14.43
N GLY A 280 5.14 1.59 -13.46
CA GLY A 280 3.79 1.07 -13.52
C GLY A 280 2.94 1.52 -12.35
N ASP A 281 1.70 1.04 -12.34
CA ASP A 281 0.69 1.43 -11.36
C ASP A 281 0.29 0.29 -10.45
N GLY A 282 0.06 0.63 -9.18
CA GLY A 282 -0.39 -0.28 -8.14
C GLY A 282 0.72 -0.61 -7.14
N HIS A 283 0.34 -1.36 -6.12
CA HIS A 283 1.20 -1.70 -5.00
C HIS A 283 2.00 -2.97 -5.30
N THR A 284 3.30 -2.93 -5.00
CA THR A 284 4.29 -3.98 -5.27
C THR A 284 4.42 -4.35 -6.75
N ALA A 285 5.48 -5.07 -7.11
CA ALA A 285 5.77 -5.42 -8.51
C ALA A 285 5.94 -6.92 -8.75
N TYR A 286 6.68 -7.62 -7.89
CA TYR A 286 7.07 -9.01 -8.14
C TYR A 286 5.85 -9.95 -8.11
N GLY A 287 5.72 -10.77 -9.17
CA GLY A 287 4.59 -11.69 -9.37
C GLY A 287 3.38 -11.10 -10.11
N ARG A 288 3.30 -9.78 -10.29
CA ARG A 288 2.15 -9.11 -10.95
C ARG A 288 2.49 -8.02 -11.97
N SER A 289 3.76 -7.62 -12.08
CA SER A 289 4.22 -6.59 -13.01
C SER A 289 4.53 -7.19 -14.38
N ASN A 290 5.81 -7.35 -14.72
CA ASN A 290 6.30 -7.79 -16.03
C ASN A 290 7.48 -8.76 -15.91
N ASP A 291 7.89 -9.32 -17.04
CA ASP A 291 8.99 -10.30 -17.13
C ASP A 291 10.35 -9.72 -16.73
N CYS A 292 10.54 -8.40 -16.88
CA CYS A 292 11.79 -7.73 -16.49
C CYS A 292 11.97 -7.77 -14.96
N VAL A 293 10.96 -7.36 -14.19
CA VAL A 293 10.98 -7.44 -12.72
C VAL A 293 11.09 -8.90 -12.27
N LYS A 294 10.29 -9.79 -12.86
CA LYS A 294 10.30 -11.22 -12.53
C LYS A 294 11.70 -11.80 -12.70
N LYS A 295 12.34 -11.58 -13.85
CA LYS A 295 13.68 -12.11 -14.14
C LYS A 295 14.73 -11.56 -13.19
N ALA A 296 14.69 -10.26 -12.89
CA ALA A 296 15.64 -9.63 -11.97
C ALA A 296 15.54 -10.22 -10.55
N VAL A 297 14.31 -10.33 -10.02
CA VAL A 297 14.06 -10.86 -8.67
C VAL A 297 14.38 -12.36 -8.60
N ASP A 298 13.94 -13.18 -9.57
CA ASP A 298 14.26 -14.61 -9.63
C ASP A 298 15.77 -14.85 -9.66
N THR A 299 16.48 -14.11 -10.51
CA THR A 299 17.93 -14.24 -10.67
C THR A 299 18.65 -13.93 -9.37
N TYR A 300 18.22 -12.89 -8.66
CA TYR A 300 18.79 -12.54 -7.36
C TYR A 300 18.45 -13.57 -6.27
N LEU A 301 17.20 -14.01 -6.15
CA LEU A 301 16.79 -14.97 -5.13
C LEU A 301 17.38 -16.37 -5.33
N LEU A 302 17.52 -16.82 -6.58
CA LEU A 302 18.05 -18.14 -6.89
C LEU A 302 19.58 -18.16 -6.91
N ASN A 303 20.20 -17.17 -7.55
CA ASN A 303 21.64 -17.19 -7.86
C ASN A 303 22.43 -16.16 -7.06
N GLY A 304 21.80 -15.11 -6.55
CA GLY A 304 22.46 -14.04 -5.77
C GLY A 304 23.06 -12.95 -6.63
N THR A 305 22.79 -12.99 -7.93
CA THR A 305 23.22 -11.96 -8.86
C THR A 305 22.24 -10.80 -8.78
N MET A 306 22.71 -9.66 -8.27
CA MET A 306 21.95 -8.41 -8.27
C MET A 306 21.67 -7.98 -9.72
N PRO A 307 20.53 -7.31 -10.00
CA PRO A 307 20.32 -6.66 -11.29
C PRO A 307 21.37 -5.57 -11.52
N ASP A 308 21.45 -5.06 -12.75
CA ASP A 308 22.27 -3.89 -13.03
C ASP A 308 21.80 -2.70 -12.16
N LYS A 309 22.77 -1.88 -11.71
CA LYS A 309 22.45 -0.70 -10.89
C LYS A 309 21.58 0.26 -11.68
N GLY A 310 20.46 0.67 -11.07
CA GLY A 310 19.50 1.57 -11.72
C GLY A 310 18.66 0.90 -12.79
N LEU A 311 18.55 -0.43 -12.78
CA LEU A 311 17.62 -1.14 -13.66
C LEU A 311 16.19 -0.59 -13.44
N THR A 312 15.60 -0.15 -14.54
CA THR A 312 14.19 0.21 -14.65
C THR A 312 13.52 -0.80 -15.57
N CYS A 313 12.51 -1.44 -15.02
CA CYS A 313 11.48 -2.18 -15.70
C CYS A 313 10.19 -1.34 -15.64
#